data_AF-A0A9E7ZMY5-F1
#
_entry.id   AF-A0A9E7ZMY5-F1
#
_cell.length_a   1.000
_cell.length_b   1.000
_cell.length_c   1.000
_cell.angle_alpha   90.00
_cell.angle_beta   90.00
_cell.angle_gamma   90.00
#
_symmetry.space_group_name_H-M   'P 1'
#
loop_
_entity.id
_entity.type
_entity.pdbx_description
1 polymer ?
#
loop_
_entity_poly.entity_id
_entity_poly.type
_entity_poly.pdbx_seq_one_letter_code
_entity_poly.pdbx_strand_id
1 'polypeptide(L)' 'MGQVIAFRLPQQPAAAAEPVLGLLSAVDFALRDLAEILPHIALDSARQQAEACRAMLAQAFDAEVEAELGN' A
#
# COMPACT_ATOMS: atom_id res chain seq x y z
N MET A 1 14.48 47.38 -26.23
CA MET A 1 13.21 46.62 -26.30
C MET A 1 13.55 45.15 -26.09
N GLY A 2 13.48 44.64 -24.85
CA GLY A 2 13.90 43.27 -24.53
C GLY A 2 12.79 42.25 -24.82
N GLN A 3 13.11 41.20 -25.57
CA GLN A 3 12.20 40.09 -25.84
C GLN A 3 12.30 39.06 -24.70
N VAL A 4 11.16 38.66 -24.16
CA VAL A 4 11.07 37.59 -23.15
C VAL A 4 10.84 36.26 -23.87
N ILE A 5 11.74 35.30 -23.67
CA ILE A 5 11.59 33.92 -24.15
C ILE A 5 10.94 33.11 -23.03
N ALA A 6 9.71 32.63 -23.26
CA ALA A 6 9.03 31.74 -22.33
C ALA A 6 9.53 30.31 -22.51
N PHE A 7 10.25 29.78 -21.51
CA PHE A 7 10.55 28.36 -21.42
C PHE A 7 9.27 27.59 -21.06
N ARG A 8 8.75 26.80 -21.99
CA ARG A 8 7.64 25.89 -21.72
C ARG A 8 8.21 24.64 -21.04
N LEU A 9 7.69 24.31 -19.85
CA LEU A 9 7.95 23.01 -19.24
C LEU A 9 7.43 21.90 -20.17
N PRO A 10 8.18 20.78 -20.30
CA PRO A 10 7.66 19.59 -20.99
C PRO A 10 6.34 19.17 -20.33
N GLN A 11 5.32 18.90 -21.14
CA GLN A 11 4.10 18.28 -20.63
C GLN A 11 4.48 16.90 -20.10
N GLN A 12 4.38 16.71 -18.79
CA GLN A 12 4.53 15.40 -18.18
C GLN A 12 3.43 14.51 -18.78
N PRO A 13 3.76 13.37 -19.41
CA PRO A 13 2.75 12.45 -19.89
C PRO A 13 1.86 12.09 -18.69
N ALA A 14 0.54 12.11 -18.90
CA ALA A 14 -0.42 11.70 -17.88
C ALA A 14 0.07 10.36 -17.31
N ALA A 15 0.26 10.30 -15.99
CA ALA A 15 0.68 9.08 -15.32
C ALA A 15 -0.25 7.97 -15.82
N ALA A 16 0.33 6.93 -16.44
CA ALA A 16 -0.44 5.75 -16.80
C ALA A 16 -1.17 5.32 -15.53
N ALA A 17 -2.49 5.16 -15.61
CA ALA A 17 -3.28 4.74 -14.46
C ALA A 17 -2.65 3.45 -13.93
N GLU A 18 -2.00 3.53 -12.77
CA GLU A 18 -1.42 2.36 -12.14
C GLU A 18 -2.55 1.34 -11.93
N PRO A 19 -2.28 0.04 -12.11
CA PRO A 19 -3.29 -0.97 -11.85
C PRO A 19 -3.73 -0.81 -10.39
N VAL A 20 -4.94 -0.31 -10.20
CA VAL A 20 -5.55 -0.18 -8.88
C VAL A 20 -5.83 -1.60 -8.41
N LEU A 21 -4.97 -2.11 -7.54
CA LEU A 21 -5.21 -3.38 -6.85
C LEU A 21 -6.55 -3.29 -6.12
N GLY A 22 -7.37 -4.33 -6.23
CA GLY A 22 -8.57 -4.46 -5.41
C GLY A 22 -8.19 -4.45 -3.94
N LEU A 23 -9.00 -3.83 -3.08
CA LEU A 23 -8.67 -3.64 -1.66
C LEU A 23 -8.31 -4.95 -0.97
N LEU A 24 -9.04 -6.04 -1.23
CA LEU A 24 -8.71 -7.36 -0.69
C LEU A 24 -7.33 -7.84 -1.13
N SER A 25 -6.99 -7.74 -2.41
CA SER A 25 -5.65 -8.10 -2.89
C SER A 25 -4.56 -7.24 -2.26
N ALA A 26 -4.79 -5.93 -2.09
CA ALA A 26 -3.85 -5.03 -1.44
C ALA A 26 -3.58 -5.42 0.03
N VAL A 27 -4.62 -5.84 0.76
CA VAL A 27 -4.48 -6.30 2.14
C VAL A 27 -3.75 -7.65 2.21
N ASP A 28 -4.05 -8.60 1.31
CA ASP A 28 -3.30 -9.87 1.22
C ASP A 28 -1.81 -9.65 0.95
N PHE A 29 -1.46 -8.74 0.02
CA PHE A 29 -0.06 -8.35 -0.20
C PHE A 29 0.56 -7.76 1.07
N ALA A 30 -0.11 -6.82 1.73
CA ALA A 30 0.40 -6.20 2.96
C ALA A 30 0.64 -7.23 4.09
N LEU A 31 -0.22 -8.24 4.23
CA LEU A 31 -0.07 -9.31 5.22
C LEU A 31 1.16 -10.18 4.96
N ARG A 32 1.45 -10.47 3.68
CA ARG A 32 2.64 -11.22 3.25
C ARG A 32 3.89 -10.40 3.47
N ASP A 33 3.88 -9.15 3.04
CA ASP A 33 5.00 -8.22 3.20
C ASP A 33 5.35 -8.03 4.68
N LEU A 34 4.36 -7.84 5.54
CA LEU A 34 4.57 -7.75 6.99
C LEU A 34 5.18 -9.02 7.57
N ALA A 35 4.73 -10.20 7.13
CA ALA A 35 5.31 -11.48 7.57
C ALA A 35 6.77 -11.64 7.11
N GLU A 36 7.10 -11.17 5.91
CA GLU A 36 8.45 -11.20 5.36
C GLU A 36 9.40 -10.26 6.10
N ILE A 37 8.99 -9.02 6.40
CA ILE A 37 9.89 -8.04 7.00
C ILE A 37 10.05 -8.20 8.51
N LEU A 38 9.06 -8.78 9.21
CA LEU A 38 9.04 -8.92 10.67
C LEU A 38 10.35 -9.48 11.28
N PRO A 39 10.93 -10.58 10.76
CA PRO A 39 12.19 -11.14 11.26
C PRO A 39 13.39 -10.18 11.12
N HIS A 40 13.30 -9.20 10.23
CA HIS A 40 14.36 -8.23 9.94
C HIS A 40 14.23 -6.93 10.75
N ILE A 41 13.17 -6.77 11.54
CA ILE A 41 12.98 -5.59 12.39
C ILE A 41 13.78 -5.73 13.69
N ALA A 42 14.91 -5.02 13.74
CA ALA A 42 15.82 -5.01 14.89
C ALA A 42 15.25 -4.29 16.12
N LEU A 43 14.45 -3.24 15.91
CA LEU A 43 13.86 -2.45 17.01
C LEU A 43 12.60 -3.13 17.55
N ASP A 44 12.62 -3.55 18.81
CA ASP A 44 11.53 -4.33 19.41
C ASP A 44 10.17 -3.60 19.38
N SER A 45 10.14 -2.29 19.60
CA SER A 45 8.90 -1.50 19.53
C SER A 45 8.32 -1.47 18.11
N ALA A 46 9.17 -1.37 17.10
CA ALA A 46 8.75 -1.44 15.70
C ALA A 46 8.24 -2.84 15.35
N ARG A 47 8.86 -3.90 15.91
CA ARG A 47 8.40 -5.28 15.72
C ARG A 47 7.03 -5.50 16.33
N GLN A 48 6.83 -5.08 17.59
CA GLN A 48 5.53 -5.14 18.26
C GLN A 48 4.44 -4.37 17.49
N GLN A 49 4.78 -3.18 16.98
CA GLN A 49 3.84 -2.40 16.19
C GLN A 49 3.48 -3.10 14.87
N ALA A 50 4.46 -3.69 14.18
CA ALA A 50 4.23 -4.45 12.95
C ALA A 50 3.37 -5.71 13.22
N GLU A 51 3.61 -6.42 14.33
CA GLU A 51 2.79 -7.56 14.76
C GLU A 51 1.35 -7.14 15.03
N ALA A 52 1.14 -6.06 15.77
CA ALA A 52 -0.19 -5.52 16.06
C ALA A 52 -0.92 -5.08 14.78
N CYS A 53 -0.22 -4.41 13.87
CA CYS A 53 -0.75 -4.01 12.56
C CYS A 53 -1.19 -5.24 11.75
N ARG A 54 -0.32 -6.25 11.65
CA ARG A 54 -0.61 -7.50 10.94
C ARG A 54 -1.82 -8.22 11.52
N ALA A 55 -1.93 -8.30 12.86
CA ALA A 55 -3.05 -8.94 13.52
C ALA A 55 -4.38 -8.22 13.25
N MET A 56 -4.39 -6.89 13.31
CA MET A 56 -5.56 -6.08 13.00
C MET A 56 -6.00 -6.27 11.53
N LEU A 57 -5.05 -6.23 10.59
CA LEU A 57 -5.35 -6.40 9.16
C LEU A 57 -5.88 -7.81 8.86
N ALA A 58 -5.31 -8.85 9.47
CA ALA A 58 -5.77 -10.23 9.26
C ALA A 58 -7.21 -10.41 9.74
N GLN A 59 -7.55 -9.88 10.93
CA GLN A 59 -8.92 -9.94 11.45
C GLN A 59 -9.93 -9.24 10.54
N ALA A 60 -9.58 -8.05 10.04
CA ALA A 60 -10.44 -7.31 9.13
C ALA A 60 -10.61 -8.03 7.77
N PHE A 61 -9.52 -8.61 7.26
CA PHE A 61 -9.54 -9.37 6.01
C PHE A 61 -10.39 -10.63 6.11
N ASP A 62 -10.19 -11.44 7.16
CA ASP A 62 -10.95 -12.67 7.39
C ASP A 62 -12.45 -12.36 7.54
N ALA A 63 -12.81 -11.30 8.27
CA ALA A 63 -14.21 -10.88 8.43
C ALA A 63 -14.86 -10.47 7.10
N GLU A 64 -14.13 -9.76 6.23
CA GLU A 64 -14.65 -9.36 4.92
C GLU A 64 -14.79 -10.58 3.99
N VAL A 65 -13.81 -11.50 4.00
CA VAL A 65 -13.88 -12.74 3.22
C VAL A 65 -15.06 -13.61 3.66
N GLU A 66 -15.30 -13.74 4.97
CA GLU A 66 -16.47 -14.44 5.49
C GLU A 66 -17.79 -13.77 5.07
N ALA A 67 -17.84 -12.43 5.08
CA ALA A 67 -19.02 -11.69 4.64
C ALA A 67 -19.31 -11.87 3.14
N GLU A 68 -18.29 -11.94 2.28
CA GLU A 68 -18.44 -12.21 0.86
C GLU A 68 -18.88 -13.65 0.56
N LEU A 69 -18.43 -14.63 1.35
CA LEU A 69 -18.76 -16.05 1.16
C LEU A 69 -20.12 -16.46 1.76
N GLY A 70 -20.62 -15.71 2.74
CA GLY A 70 -21.91 -15.94 3.39
C GLY A 70 -23.13 -15.37 2.64
N ASN A 71 -22.90 -14.69 1.51
CA ASN A 71 -23.89 -14.05 0.66
C ASN A 71 -24.08 -14.81 -0.66
#